data_AF-A0A1G0ZSC6-F1
#
_entry.id   AF-A0A1G0ZSC6-F1
#
_cell.length_a   1.000
_cell.length_b   1.000
_cell.length_c   1.000
_cell.angle_alpha   90.00
_cell.angle_beta   90.00
_cell.angle_gamma   90.00
#
_symmetry.space_group_name_H-M   'P 1'
#
loop_
_entity.id
_entity.type
_entity.pdbx_description
1 polymer ?
#
loop_
_entity_poly.entity_id
_entity_poly.type
_entity_poly.pdbx_seq_one_letter_code
_entity_poly.pdbx_strand_id
1 'polypeptide(L)'
;MNKSDHVLAVFADNDGQVFVHADAKGLDVFIKSLQRLRKKIDEDKCDHDHLMTEAWAGDGELTEAPGCEKEGHAVHHIKLYGWTDEWAKKHGFIEETPNQ
;
A
#
# COMPACT_ATOMS: atom_id res chain seq x y z
N MET A 1 -1.30 -18.45 17.22
CA MET A 1 -1.47 -17.17 16.50
C MET A 1 -2.73 -16.52 17.02
N ASN A 2 -2.62 -15.34 17.64
CA ASN A 2 -3.82 -14.51 17.80
C ASN A 2 -4.30 -14.17 16.40
N LYS A 3 -5.58 -14.41 16.12
CA LYS A 3 -6.16 -13.94 14.87
C LYS A 3 -6.18 -12.41 14.93
N SER A 4 -5.62 -11.76 13.91
CA SER A 4 -5.77 -10.31 13.72
C SER A 4 -7.26 -9.95 13.76
N ASP A 5 -7.57 -8.77 14.26
CA ASP A 5 -8.96 -8.31 14.48
C ASP A 5 -9.62 -7.76 13.21
N HIS A 6 -8.90 -7.80 12.09
CA HIS A 6 -9.30 -7.36 10.75
C HIS A 6 -8.66 -8.23 9.66
N VAL A 7 -9.07 -8.00 8.41
CA VAL A 7 -8.44 -8.58 7.21
C VAL A 7 -7.91 -7.45 6.37
N LEU A 8 -6.60 -7.45 6.11
CA LEU A 8 -5.95 -6.66 5.06
C LEU A 8 -4.78 -7.50 4.52
N ALA A 9 -5.08 -8.39 3.58
CA ALA A 9 -4.11 -9.35 3.05
C ALA A 9 -3.81 -9.03 1.59
N VAL A 10 -2.54 -9.15 1.20
CA VAL A 10 -2.09 -8.87 -0.16
C VAL A 10 -1.36 -10.07 -0.74
N PHE A 11 -1.77 -10.46 -1.94
CA PHE A 11 -1.22 -11.59 -2.67
C PHE A 11 -0.83 -11.15 -4.06
N ALA A 12 0.22 -11.74 -4.61
CA ALA A 12 0.59 -11.57 -6.00
C ALA A 12 0.63 -12.93 -6.69
N ASP A 13 0.05 -13.03 -7.88
CA ASP A 13 0.23 -14.20 -8.72
C ASP A 13 1.55 -14.12 -9.51
N ASN A 14 1.79 -15.13 -10.34
CA ASN A 14 2.98 -15.21 -11.18
C ASN A 14 2.87 -14.37 -12.47
N ASP A 15 1.67 -13.90 -12.81
CA ASP A 15 1.39 -13.11 -14.02
C ASP A 15 1.45 -11.60 -13.75
N GLY A 16 1.67 -11.20 -12.49
CA GLY A 16 1.83 -9.82 -12.06
C GLY A 16 0.55 -9.16 -11.57
N GLN A 17 -0.53 -9.92 -11.37
CA GLN A 17 -1.74 -9.43 -10.71
C GLN A 17 -1.51 -9.36 -9.19
N VAL A 18 -2.03 -8.30 -8.58
CA VAL A 18 -2.06 -8.14 -7.12
C VAL A 18 -3.50 -8.18 -6.64
N PHE A 19 -3.75 -8.99 -5.63
CA PHE A 19 -5.04 -9.16 -4.96
C PHE A 19 -4.96 -8.50 -3.59
N VAL A 20 -5.92 -7.63 -3.27
CA VAL A 20 -6.07 -7.04 -1.95
C VAL A 20 -7.38 -7.53 -1.37
N HIS A 21 -7.30 -8.35 -0.32
CA HIS A 21 -8.46 -8.81 0.43
C HIS A 21 -8.58 -7.95 1.68
N ALA A 22 -9.73 -7.30 1.85
CA ALA A 22 -9.96 -6.48 3.03
C ALA A 22 -11.39 -6.59 3.56
N ASP A 23 -11.53 -6.57 4.87
CA ASP A 23 -12.80 -6.24 5.53
C ASP A 23 -12.87 -4.74 5.83
N ALA A 24 -13.97 -4.29 6.47
CA ALA A 24 -14.15 -2.87 6.75
C ALA A 24 -13.00 -2.26 7.58
N LYS A 25 -12.51 -2.99 8.60
CA LYS A 25 -11.42 -2.51 9.45
C LYS A 25 -10.09 -2.48 8.70
N GLY A 26 -9.81 -3.47 7.86
CA GLY A 26 -8.61 -3.46 7.02
C GLY A 26 -8.62 -2.34 5.99
N LEU A 27 -9.79 -2.04 5.41
CA LEU A 27 -9.95 -0.85 4.56
C LEU A 27 -9.64 0.43 5.34
N ASP A 28 -10.11 0.56 6.59
CA ASP A 28 -9.79 1.72 7.43
C ASP A 28 -8.28 1.85 7.67
N VAL A 29 -7.55 0.75 7.88
CA VAL A 29 -6.07 0.75 8.01
C VAL A 29 -5.43 1.28 6.73
N PHE A 30 -5.82 0.73 5.57
CA PHE A 30 -5.24 1.12 4.29
C PHE A 30 -5.55 2.59 3.95
N ILE A 31 -6.80 3.03 4.15
CA ILE A 31 -7.23 4.40 3.92
C ILE A 31 -6.45 5.38 4.80
N LYS A 32 -6.23 5.07 6.09
CA LYS A 32 -5.44 5.95 6.98
C LYS A 32 -4.03 6.18 6.47
N SER A 33 -3.38 5.13 5.96
CA SER A 33 -2.05 5.23 5.35
C SER A 33 -2.05 6.14 4.11
N LEU A 34 -3.01 5.94 3.20
CA LEU A 34 -3.18 6.78 2.01
C LEU A 34 -3.49 8.23 2.35
N GLN A 35 -4.38 8.48 3.33
CA GLN A 35 -4.71 9.83 3.79
C GLN A 35 -3.50 10.53 4.43
N ARG A 36 -2.64 9.80 5.14
CA ARG A 36 -1.40 10.35 5.70
C ARG A 36 -0.47 10.83 4.59
N LEU A 37 -0.26 10.02 3.56
CA LEU A 37 0.54 10.40 2.39
C LEU A 37 -0.09 11.58 1.64
N ARG A 38 -1.41 11.57 1.45
CA ARG A 38 -2.11 12.67 0.79
C ARG A 38 -1.90 13.99 1.52
N LYS A 39 -2.03 13.98 2.85
CA LYS A 39 -1.77 15.17 3.67
C LYS A 39 -0.32 15.65 3.53
N LYS A 40 0.67 14.75 3.46
CA LYS A 40 2.07 15.13 3.24
C LYS A 40 2.26 15.81 1.88
N ILE A 41 1.64 15.28 0.83
CA ILE A 41 1.65 15.89 -0.50
C ILE A 41 1.02 17.29 -0.48
N ASP A 42 -0.13 17.45 0.20
CA ASP A 42 -0.79 18.75 0.34
C ASP A 42 0.06 19.77 1.15
N GLU A 43 1.01 19.28 1.97
CA GLU A 43 2.03 20.07 2.68
C GLU A 43 3.35 20.24 1.87
N ASP A 44 3.35 19.89 0.58
CA ASP A 44 4.51 19.89 -0.32
C ASP A 44 5.70 19.03 0.17
N LYS A 45 5.39 17.90 0.81
CA LYS A 45 6.37 16.93 1.32
C LYS A 45 6.22 15.58 0.62
N CYS A 46 7.34 15.08 0.13
CA CYS A 46 7.47 13.71 -0.33
C CYS A 46 7.78 12.78 0.85
N ASP A 47 7.06 11.67 0.96
CA ASP A 47 7.24 10.70 2.05
C ASP A 47 6.76 9.29 1.62
N HIS A 48 6.85 8.32 2.52
CA HIS A 48 6.38 6.96 2.29
C HIS A 48 5.78 6.32 3.55
N ASP A 49 5.04 5.25 3.34
CA ASP A 49 4.45 4.43 4.40
C ASP A 49 4.74 2.95 4.15
N HIS A 50 4.68 2.17 5.23
CA HIS A 50 4.95 0.75 5.26
C HIS A 50 3.75 0.04 5.90
N LEU A 51 3.15 -0.91 5.18
CA LEU A 51 2.22 -1.87 5.76
C LEU A 51 2.90 -3.24 5.69
N MET A 52 3.01 -3.93 6.83
CA MET A 52 3.77 -5.18 6.92
C MET A 52 2.99 -6.23 7.70
N THR A 53 3.28 -7.50 7.44
CA THR A 53 2.77 -8.59 8.29
C THR A 53 3.66 -8.76 9.52
N GLU A 54 3.15 -9.39 10.57
CA GLU A 54 3.95 -9.70 11.78
C GLU A 54 5.21 -10.53 11.45
N ALA A 55 5.14 -11.42 10.44
CA ALA A 55 6.31 -12.20 10.01
C ALA A 55 7.47 -11.34 9.50
N TRP A 56 7.18 -10.10 9.08
CA TRP A 56 8.15 -9.11 8.64
C TRP A 56 8.25 -7.93 9.62
N ALA A 57 7.99 -8.20 10.91
CA ALA A 57 8.07 -7.23 12.00
C ALA A 57 7.12 -6.02 11.86
N GLY A 58 6.01 -6.18 11.12
CA GLY A 58 4.88 -5.25 11.19
C GLY A 58 4.08 -5.40 12.49
N ASP A 59 3.28 -4.39 12.82
CA ASP A 59 2.40 -4.38 13.99
C ASP A 59 1.03 -5.03 13.70
N GLY A 60 0.98 -5.85 12.65
CA GLY A 60 -0.22 -6.55 12.19
C GLY A 60 -1.09 -5.72 11.24
N GLU A 61 -0.52 -4.73 10.55
CA GLU A 61 -1.25 -3.93 9.54
C GLU A 61 -1.65 -4.78 8.34
N LEU A 62 -0.77 -5.67 7.88
CA LEU A 62 -1.11 -6.70 6.90
C LEU A 62 -1.36 -8.02 7.59
N THR A 63 -2.34 -8.75 7.08
CA THR A 63 -2.65 -10.12 7.52
C THR A 63 -2.27 -11.13 6.44
N GLU A 64 -1.97 -12.35 6.87
CA GLU A 64 -1.46 -13.41 5.97
C GLU A 64 -2.58 -14.36 5.50
N ALA A 65 -3.84 -13.98 5.70
CA ALA A 65 -4.96 -14.83 5.33
C ALA A 65 -5.12 -14.84 3.79
N PRO A 66 -4.99 -16.00 3.11
CA PRO A 66 -5.01 -16.08 1.64
C PRO A 66 -6.36 -15.77 0.99
N GLY A 67 -7.40 -15.47 1.79
CA GLY A 67 -8.73 -15.19 1.28
C GLY A 67 -9.25 -16.36 0.44
N CYS A 68 -9.48 -16.09 -0.84
CA CYS A 68 -9.95 -17.06 -1.84
C CYS A 68 -8.84 -17.55 -2.80
N GLU A 69 -7.63 -17.01 -2.70
CA GLU A 69 -6.54 -17.37 -3.61
C GLU A 69 -5.94 -18.73 -3.26
N LYS A 70 -5.73 -19.56 -4.29
CA LYS A 70 -5.19 -20.92 -4.17
C LYS A 70 -3.75 -21.03 -4.63
N GLU A 71 -3.28 -20.05 -5.40
CA GLU A 71 -1.96 -19.98 -6.01
C GLU A 71 -1.40 -18.56 -5.84
N GLY A 72 -0.10 -18.37 -6.07
CA GLY A 72 0.61 -17.11 -5.84
C GLY A 72 1.36 -17.06 -4.51
N HIS A 73 1.79 -15.87 -4.11
CA HIS A 73 2.57 -15.65 -2.90
C HIS A 73 2.03 -14.48 -2.09
N ALA A 74 2.12 -14.61 -0.76
CA ALA A 74 1.77 -13.53 0.16
C ALA A 74 2.78 -12.39 0.03
N VAL A 75 2.27 -11.17 -0.07
CA VAL A 75 3.06 -9.94 -0.04
C VAL A 75 3.14 -9.46 1.41
N HIS A 76 4.30 -9.64 2.03
CA HIS A 76 4.50 -9.30 3.43
C HIS A 76 4.80 -7.82 3.69
N HIS A 77 5.04 -7.02 2.63
CA HIS A 77 5.41 -5.62 2.75
C HIS A 77 4.91 -4.81 1.56
N ILE A 78 4.03 -3.85 1.83
CA ILE A 78 3.68 -2.79 0.88
C ILE A 78 4.39 -1.50 1.28
N LYS A 79 5.14 -0.92 0.34
CA LYS A 79 5.63 0.45 0.43
C LYS A 79 4.74 1.37 -0.39
N LEU A 80 4.14 2.34 0.26
CA LEU A 80 3.33 3.37 -0.38
C LEU A 80 4.14 4.65 -0.44
N TYR A 81 4.24 5.26 -1.60
CA TYR A 81 5.00 6.49 -1.79
C TYR A 81 4.07 7.65 -2.14
N GLY A 82 4.27 8.79 -1.49
CA GLY A 82 3.59 10.05 -1.81
C GLY A 82 4.56 11.03 -2.43
N TRP A 83 4.32 11.38 -3.70
CA TRP A 83 5.15 12.32 -4.46
C TRP A 83 4.35 13.58 -4.80
N THR A 84 4.97 14.75 -4.66
CA THR A 84 4.39 16.00 -5.16
C THR A 84 4.49 16.05 -6.69
N ASP A 85 3.68 16.90 -7.33
CA ASP A 85 3.70 17.07 -8.78
C ASP A 85 5.08 17.52 -9.28
N GLU A 86 5.75 18.42 -8.57
CA GLU A 86 7.11 18.87 -8.91
C GLU A 86 8.08 17.69 -8.87
N TRP A 87 8.03 16.88 -7.81
CA TRP A 87 8.90 15.71 -7.67
C TRP A 87 8.63 14.70 -8.79
N ALA A 88 7.36 14.40 -9.06
CA ALA A 88 6.94 13.45 -10.09
C ALA A 88 7.41 13.88 -11.49
N LYS A 89 7.30 15.18 -11.82
CA LYS A 89 7.80 15.74 -13.09
C LYS A 89 9.32 15.66 -13.18
N LYS A 90 10.02 16.11 -12.14
CA LYS A 90 11.50 16.09 -12.07
C LYS A 90 12.08 14.70 -12.26
N HIS A 91 11.37 13.65 -11.84
CA HIS A 91 11.81 12.26 -11.96
C HIS A 91 11.15 11.51 -13.13
N GLY A 92 10.42 12.20 -14.00
CA GLY A 92 9.87 11.62 -15.23
C GLY A 92 8.71 10.65 -15.02
N PHE A 93 7.99 10.72 -13.89
CA PHE A 93 6.77 9.94 -13.66
C PHE A 93 5.57 10.56 -14.38
N ILE A 94 5.60 11.88 -14.58
CA ILE A 94 4.58 12.65 -15.31
C ILE A 94 5.31 13.53 -16.30
N GLU A 95 4.85 13.57 -17.54
CA GLU A 95 5.40 14.48 -18.55
C GLU A 95 5.14 15.95 -18.16
N GLU A 96 6.11 16.83 -18.44
CA GLU A 96 5.84 18.25 -18.43
C GLU A 96 4.86 18.53 -19.59
N THR A 97 3.60 18.84 -19.29
CA THR A 97 2.69 19.36 -20.31
C THR A 97 3.35 20.58 -20.95
N PRO A 98 3.56 20.59 -22.28
CA PRO A 98 4.12 21.77 -22.96
C PRO A 98 3.20 22.96 -22.69
N ASN A 99 3.77 24.09 -22.25
CA ASN A 99 3.03 25.35 -22.18
C ASN A 99 2.43 25.63 -23.57
N GLN A 100 1.10 25.72 -23.64
CA GLN A 100 0.38 26.24 -24.82
C GLN A 100 0.59 27.73 -24.97
#